data_AF-U5SB24-F1
#
_entry.id   AF-U5SB24-F1
#
_cell.length_a   1.000
_cell.length_b   1.000
_cell.length_c   1.000
_cell.angle_alpha   90.00
_cell.angle_beta   90.00
_cell.angle_gamma   90.00
#
_symmetry.space_group_name_H-M   'P 1'
#
loop_
_entity.id
_entity.type
_entity.pdbx_description
1 polymer ?
#
loop_
_entity_poly.entity_id
_entity_poly.type
_entity_poly.pdbx_seq_one_letter_code
_entity_poly.pdbx_strand_id
1 'polypeptide(L)'
;MINEFFTYSTKYEPWLKLKIREFNQLGYHQISEEDLWNYIASFCWKKKIPTHYYQQINDIMKITPNHYLDYAAVEAQVYKVTSLDEMDLEDLF
;
A
#
# COMPACT_ATOMS: atom_id res chain seq x y z
N MET A 1 10.72 -17.64 -7.62
CA MET A 1 10.23 -17.29 -6.26
C MET A 1 8.93 -16.55 -6.43
N ILE A 2 7.81 -17.25 -6.39
CA ILE A 2 6.47 -16.66 -6.47
C ILE A 2 5.73 -17.24 -5.26
N ASN A 3 5.06 -16.39 -4.48
CA ASN A 3 4.08 -16.74 -3.43
C ASN A 3 4.54 -16.97 -1.98
N GLU A 4 5.28 -16.04 -1.37
CA GLU A 4 5.14 -15.83 0.09
C GLU A 4 4.18 -14.67 0.43
N PHE A 5 3.97 -13.72 -0.48
CA PHE A 5 3.02 -12.61 -0.29
C PHE A 5 1.54 -13.02 -0.44
N PHE A 6 1.25 -14.08 -1.19
CA PHE A 6 -0.13 -14.48 -1.56
C PHE A 6 -0.88 -15.24 -0.46
N THR A 7 -0.19 -15.75 0.55
CA THR A 7 -0.74 -16.78 1.45
C THR A 7 -1.55 -16.21 2.62
N TYR A 8 -1.54 -14.90 2.86
CA TYR A 8 -2.27 -14.25 3.97
C TYR A 8 -3.51 -13.45 3.55
N SER A 9 -3.77 -13.24 2.25
CA SER A 9 -4.85 -12.33 1.79
C SER A 9 -6.25 -12.94 1.87
N THR A 10 -6.42 -14.27 1.82
CA THR A 10 -7.75 -14.92 1.74
C THR A 10 -8.69 -14.55 2.88
N LYS A 11 -8.17 -14.29 4.08
CA LYS A 11 -8.96 -13.87 5.25
C LYS A 11 -9.50 -12.44 5.13
N TYR A 12 -8.81 -11.56 4.41
CA TYR A 12 -9.14 -10.14 4.27
C TYR A 12 -9.64 -9.77 2.88
N GLU A 13 -9.48 -10.66 1.90
CA GLU A 13 -9.93 -10.54 0.52
C GLU A 13 -11.34 -9.95 0.36
N PRO A 14 -12.39 -10.41 1.07
CA PRO A 14 -13.72 -9.82 0.91
C PRO A 14 -13.76 -8.34 1.31
N TRP A 15 -12.98 -7.94 2.32
CA TRP A 15 -12.90 -6.56 2.80
C TRP A 15 -12.06 -5.69 1.86
N LEU A 16 -10.97 -6.23 1.34
CA LEU A 16 -10.16 -5.55 0.32
C LEU A 16 -10.98 -5.30 -0.94
N LYS A 17 -11.68 -6.32 -1.45
CA LYS A 17 -12.61 -6.19 -2.60
C LYS A 17 -13.68 -5.14 -2.37
N LEU A 18 -14.26 -5.11 -1.16
CA LEU A 18 -15.25 -4.10 -0.80
C LEU A 18 -14.65 -2.69 -0.85
N LYS A 19 -13.45 -2.48 -0.29
CA LYS A 19 -12.75 -1.19 -0.33
C LYS A 19 -12.35 -0.78 -1.74
N ILE A 20 -11.85 -1.70 -2.56
CA ILE A 20 -11.52 -1.39 -3.95
C ILE A 20 -12.76 -0.99 -4.74
N ARG A 21 -13.88 -1.68 -4.53
CA ARG A 21 -15.15 -1.27 -5.15
C ARG A 21 -15.57 0.13 -4.73
N GLU A 22 -15.44 0.47 -3.45
CA GLU A 22 -15.71 1.81 -2.93
C GLU A 22 -14.76 2.85 -3.57
N PHE A 23 -13.47 2.53 -3.67
CA PHE A 23 -12.47 3.42 -4.26
C PHE A 23 -12.75 3.66 -5.75
N ASN A 24 -13.13 2.63 -6.48
CA ASN A 24 -13.55 2.73 -7.88
C ASN A 24 -14.79 3.63 -8.02
N GLN A 25 -15.78 3.50 -7.13
CA GLN A 25 -16.96 4.37 -7.11
C GLN A 25 -16.62 5.84 -6.85
N LEU A 26 -15.55 6.10 -6.10
CA LEU A 26 -15.00 7.43 -5.86
C LEU A 26 -14.10 7.95 -6.99
N GLY A 27 -13.86 7.13 -8.03
CA GLY A 27 -13.05 7.49 -9.20
C GLY A 27 -11.61 6.94 -9.19
N TYR A 28 -11.19 6.28 -8.11
CA TYR A 28 -9.82 5.78 -7.92
C TYR A 28 -9.62 4.36 -8.48
N HIS A 29 -9.81 4.21 -9.80
CA HIS A 29 -9.73 2.92 -10.51
C HIS A 29 -8.33 2.31 -10.59
N GLN A 30 -7.29 3.10 -10.30
CA GLN A 30 -5.89 2.72 -10.39
C GLN A 30 -5.37 2.00 -9.14
N ILE A 31 -6.14 1.95 -8.06
CA ILE A 31 -5.73 1.30 -6.81
C ILE A 31 -6.14 -0.17 -6.87
N SER A 32 -5.18 -1.08 -6.80
CA SER A 32 -5.45 -2.52 -6.79
C SER A 32 -5.60 -3.08 -5.37
N GLU A 33 -6.18 -4.27 -5.25
CA GLU A 33 -6.27 -4.99 -3.97
C GLU A 33 -4.87 -5.25 -3.37
N GLU A 34 -3.89 -5.50 -4.23
CA GLU A 34 -2.49 -5.73 -3.85
C GLU A 34 -1.85 -4.45 -3.30
N ASP A 35 -2.05 -3.31 -3.96
CA ASP A 35 -1.56 -2.01 -3.48
C ASP A 35 -2.12 -1.67 -2.10
N LEU A 36 -3.41 -1.91 -1.91
CA LEU A 36 -4.10 -1.67 -0.65
C LEU A 36 -3.58 -2.60 0.45
N TRP A 37 -3.35 -3.88 0.13
CA TRP A 37 -2.77 -4.84 1.08
C TRP A 37 -1.35 -4.46 1.47
N ASN A 38 -0.52 -4.06 0.50
CA ASN A 38 0.84 -3.59 0.73
C ASN A 38 0.83 -2.36 1.66
N TYR A 39 -0.07 -1.41 1.43
CA TYR A 39 -0.27 -0.28 2.34
C TYR A 39 -0.64 -0.73 3.77
N ILE A 40 -1.57 -1.67 3.91
CA ILE A 40 -1.99 -2.18 5.23
C ILE A 40 -0.82 -2.85 5.95
N ALA A 41 -0.09 -3.75 5.27
CA ALA A 41 1.02 -4.48 5.86
C ALA A 41 2.21 -3.57 6.18
N SER A 42 2.58 -2.68 5.25
CA SER A 42 3.79 -1.85 5.34
C SER A 42 3.61 -0.57 6.14
N PHE A 43 2.39 -0.02 6.24
CA PHE A 43 2.11 1.23 6.94
C PHE A 43 1.18 1.03 8.14
N CYS A 44 -0.03 0.51 7.91
CA CYS A 44 -1.07 0.45 8.92
C CYS A 44 -0.72 -0.52 10.07
N TRP A 45 -0.16 -1.67 9.73
CA TRP A 45 0.20 -2.73 10.67
C TRP A 45 1.70 -2.88 10.88
N LYS A 46 2.50 -1.92 10.37
CA LYS A 46 3.97 -1.92 10.45
C LYS A 46 4.51 -2.20 11.86
N LYS A 47 3.90 -1.55 12.87
CA LYS A 47 4.36 -1.60 14.26
C LYS A 47 3.63 -2.65 15.09
N LYS A 48 2.34 -2.83 14.85
CA LYS A 48 1.48 -3.73 15.63
C LYS A 48 0.24 -4.09 14.84
N ILE A 49 0.03 -5.39 14.66
CA ILE A 49 -1.24 -5.92 14.16
C ILE A 49 -2.20 -6.06 15.36
N PRO A 50 -3.46 -5.57 15.28
CA PRO A 50 -4.44 -5.79 16.32
C PRO A 50 -4.68 -7.28 16.57
N THR A 51 -4.87 -7.67 17.83
CA THR A 51 -5.03 -9.09 18.21
C THR A 51 -6.36 -9.66 17.74
N HIS A 52 -7.43 -8.85 17.75
CA HIS A 52 -8.77 -9.31 17.40
C HIS A 52 -9.12 -9.03 15.95
N TYR A 53 -9.76 -10.01 15.30
CA TYR A 53 -10.14 -9.91 13.89
C TYR A 53 -11.09 -8.74 13.59
N TYR A 54 -12.04 -8.45 14.48
CA TYR A 54 -12.94 -7.31 14.27
C TYR A 54 -12.20 -5.96 14.29
N GLN A 55 -11.10 -5.84 15.06
CA GLN A 55 -10.28 -4.63 15.09
C GLN A 55 -9.49 -4.50 13.79
N GLN A 56 -8.95 -5.62 13.29
CA GLN A 56 -8.28 -5.67 11.99
C GLN A 56 -9.21 -5.22 10.86
N ILE A 57 -10.45 -5.73 10.82
CA ILE A 57 -11.45 -5.32 9.83
C ILE A 57 -11.79 -3.83 9.99
N ASN A 58 -12.02 -3.37 11.22
CA ASN A 58 -12.33 -1.97 11.49
C ASN A 58 -11.22 -1.02 11.00
N ASP A 59 -9.96 -1.42 11.16
CA ASP A 59 -8.83 -0.66 10.63
C ASP A 59 -8.86 -0.61 9.09
N ILE A 60 -9.12 -1.74 8.43
CA ILE A 60 -9.27 -1.82 6.96
C ILE A 60 -10.43 -0.93 6.49
N MET A 61 -11.57 -0.96 7.18
CA MET A 61 -12.76 -0.20 6.79
C MET A 61 -12.58 1.31 6.90
N LYS A 62 -11.73 1.77 7.83
CA LYS A 62 -11.40 3.19 8.01
C LYS A 62 -10.44 3.74 6.96
N ILE A 63 -9.83 2.88 6.14
CA ILE A 63 -8.91 3.33 5.09
C ILE A 63 -9.70 4.12 4.04
N THR A 64 -9.12 5.21 3.58
CA THR A 64 -9.68 6.06 2.54
C THR A 64 -8.66 6.17 1.42
N PRO A 65 -9.06 6.58 0.20
CA PRO A 65 -8.11 6.79 -0.88
C PRO A 65 -6.99 7.77 -0.49
N ASN A 66 -7.31 8.82 0.27
CA ASN A 66 -6.32 9.80 0.74
C ASN A 66 -5.22 9.15 1.59
N HIS A 67 -5.56 8.25 2.52
CA HIS A 67 -4.56 7.53 3.32
C HIS A 67 -3.58 6.73 2.43
N TYR A 68 -4.09 6.09 1.39
CA TYR A 68 -3.25 5.36 0.43
C TYR A 68 -2.39 6.31 -0.42
N LEU A 69 -2.97 7.41 -0.91
CA LEU A 69 -2.25 8.41 -1.72
C LEU A 69 -1.11 9.08 -0.95
N ASP A 70 -1.34 9.41 0.32
CA ASP A 70 -0.31 9.95 1.21
C ASP A 70 0.86 8.97 1.35
N TYR A 71 0.56 7.68 1.56
CA TYR A 71 1.57 6.63 1.59
C TYR A 71 2.32 6.50 0.25
N ALA A 72 1.59 6.42 -0.86
CA ALA A 72 2.18 6.29 -2.19
C ALA A 72 3.06 7.49 -2.56
N ALA A 73 2.67 8.71 -2.15
CA ALA A 73 3.47 9.91 -2.34
C ALA A 73 4.76 9.91 -1.52
N VAL A 74 4.73 9.37 -0.28
CA VAL A 74 5.93 9.20 0.55
C VAL A 74 6.85 8.14 -0.05
N GLU A 75 6.33 6.98 -0.44
CA GLU A 75 7.11 5.93 -1.09
C GLU A 75 7.77 6.45 -2.37
N ALA A 76 7.02 7.14 -3.25
CA ALA A 76 7.56 7.72 -4.48
C ALA A 76 8.69 8.73 -4.22
N GLN A 77 8.63 9.51 -3.14
CA GLN A 77 9.71 10.42 -2.74
C GLN A 77 10.93 9.68 -2.22
N VAL A 78 10.75 8.63 -1.41
CA VAL A 78 11.85 7.81 -0.89
C VAL A 78 12.58 7.09 -2.04
N TYR A 79 11.84 6.56 -3.02
CA TYR A 79 12.43 5.95 -4.22
C TYR A 79 13.10 6.99 -5.13
N LYS A 80 12.58 8.22 -5.26
CA LYS A 80 13.23 9.27 -6.05
C LYS A 80 14.57 9.75 -5.47
N VAL A 81 14.82 9.54 -4.19
CA VAL A 81 16.06 9.99 -3.50
C VAL A 81 17.16 8.91 -3.55
N THR A 82 16.91 7.76 -4.20
CA THR A 82 17.94 6.76 -4.53
C THR A 82 18.08 6.77 -6.06
N SER A 83 18.82 7.68 -6.69
CA SER A 83 20.27 7.65 -6.82
C SER A 83 20.72 9.03 -7.34
N LEU A 84 21.45 9.79 -6.52
CA LEU A 84 22.33 10.88 -7.00
C LEU A 84 23.78 10.38 -7.19
N ASP A 85 24.02 9.09 -6.92
CA ASP A 85 25.34 8.46 -7.01
C ASP A 85 25.67 7.98 -8.44
N GLU A 86 24.72 8.05 -9.38
CA GLU A 86 24.90 7.73 -10.81
C GLU A 86 24.87 8.98 -11.72
N MET A 87 25.13 10.18 -11.20
CA MET A 87 25.47 11.31 -12.07
C MET A 87 26.96 11.25 -12.38
N ASP A 88 27.32 10.56 -13.46
CA ASP A 88 28.66 10.61 -14.02
C ASP A 88 28.94 12.03 -14.54
N LEU A 89 29.74 12.78 -13.79
CA LEU A 89 30.10 14.18 -14.07
C LEU A 89 31.28 14.29 -15.05
N GLU A 90 31.75 13.18 -15.62
CA GLU A 90 32.88 13.19 -16.57
C GLU A 90 32.57 13.91 -17.90
N ASP A 91 31.29 14.08 -18.26
CA ASP A 91 30.88 14.81 -19.48
C ASP A 91 30.75 16.34 -19.29
N LEU A 92 31.08 16.88 -18.10
CA LEU A 92 30.96 18.32 -17.79
C LEU A 92 32.29 19.11 -17.86
N PHE A 93 33.41 18.47 -18.24
CA PHE A 93 34.72 19.12 -18.34
C PHE A 93 35.40 18.92 -19.69
#